data_AF-A0AA96G8J7-F1
#
_entry.id   AF-A0AA96G8J7-F1
#
_cell.length_a   1.000
_cell.length_b   1.000
_cell.length_c   1.000
_cell.angle_alpha   90.00
_cell.angle_beta   90.00
_cell.angle_gamma   90.00
#
_symmetry.space_group_name_H-M   'P 1'
#
loop_
_entity.id
_entity.type
_entity.pdbx_description
1 polymer ?
#
loop_
_entity_poly.entity_id
_entity_poly.type
_entity_poly.pdbx_seq_one_letter_code
_entity_poly.pdbx_strand_id
1 'polypeptide(L)'
;MATRSLESHGRFFAPFLSANHDVLDLGCGPGTISVDIARLVAPGKGTGIDYSESQVVQARKHAEEAGVSNVDFQIGSCYELPFTEQSFDRIFCHALMEHLADPVAALREAFHKLKMDGMLGVCSPDSDGWLLSPPSAELEGAVTAYADLQQANGGNLRIGKNLGVLLQDAGFTEIHLAARYECYPSLEFIGEYLALQLEKKGFSRHATTLRRWAKDPSGMFAQAWVSAVAKKSQ
;
A
#
# COMPACT_ATOMS: atom_id res chain seq x y z
N MET A 1 -0.03 9.96 11.89
CA MET A 1 -0.67 9.71 10.58
C MET A 1 -2.17 9.64 10.79
N ALA A 2 -2.96 10.21 9.88
CA ALA A 2 -4.40 9.94 9.86
C ALA A 2 -4.61 8.43 9.63
N THR A 3 -5.64 7.86 10.26
CA THR A 3 -6.02 6.47 10.04
C THR A 3 -6.38 6.27 8.56
N ARG A 4 -5.78 5.27 7.90
CA ARG A 4 -6.08 4.97 6.49
C ARG A 4 -7.51 4.46 6.37
N SER A 5 -8.24 4.96 5.37
CA SER A 5 -9.62 4.60 5.06
C SER A 5 -9.79 4.30 3.58
N LEU A 6 -10.91 3.67 3.21
CA LEU A 6 -11.28 3.50 1.81
C LEU A 6 -11.38 4.85 1.08
N GLU A 7 -11.91 5.88 1.74
CA GLU A 7 -12.02 7.24 1.17
C GLU A 7 -10.68 7.91 0.90
N SER A 8 -9.68 7.71 1.76
CA SER A 8 -8.38 8.39 1.65
C SER A 8 -7.37 7.60 0.81
N HIS A 9 -7.33 6.28 0.98
CA HIS A 9 -6.27 5.42 0.43
C HIS A 9 -6.79 4.44 -0.64
N GLY A 10 -8.08 4.09 -0.61
CA GLY A 10 -8.69 3.17 -1.58
C GLY A 10 -9.65 3.82 -2.58
N ARG A 11 -9.73 5.16 -2.63
CA ARG A 11 -10.70 5.90 -3.46
C ARG A 11 -10.65 5.54 -4.94
N PHE A 12 -9.45 5.25 -5.45
CA PHE A 12 -9.25 4.84 -6.84
C PHE A 12 -9.96 3.52 -7.17
N PHE A 13 -10.19 2.67 -6.16
CA PHE A 13 -10.80 1.36 -6.32
C PHE A 13 -12.27 1.30 -5.88
N ALA A 14 -12.71 2.25 -5.04
CA ALA A 14 -14.10 2.32 -4.55
C ALA A 14 -15.18 2.21 -5.64
N PRO A 15 -15.06 2.83 -6.84
CA PRO A 15 -16.06 2.67 -7.91
C PRO A 15 -16.23 1.25 -8.45
N PHE A 16 -15.27 0.36 -8.17
CA PHE A 16 -15.31 -1.04 -8.61
C PHE A 16 -15.87 -1.97 -7.53
N LEU A 17 -16.17 -1.46 -6.34
CA LEU A 17 -16.79 -2.21 -5.26
C LEU A 17 -18.31 -2.04 -5.31
N SER A 18 -19.06 -3.12 -5.08
CA SER A 18 -20.52 -3.06 -5.01
C SER A 18 -21.06 -4.10 -4.03
N ALA A 19 -22.33 -3.92 -3.66
CA ALA A 19 -23.06 -4.88 -2.84
C ALA A 19 -22.94 -6.30 -3.40
N ASN A 20 -22.85 -7.28 -2.51
CA ASN A 20 -22.69 -8.72 -2.78
C ASN A 20 -21.31 -9.16 -3.29
N HIS A 21 -20.31 -8.28 -3.40
CA HIS A 21 -18.96 -8.71 -3.75
C HIS A 21 -18.29 -9.48 -2.59
N ASP A 22 -17.57 -10.52 -2.96
CA ASP A 22 -16.51 -11.12 -2.15
C ASP A 22 -15.20 -10.37 -2.43
N VAL A 23 -14.65 -9.71 -1.41
CA VAL A 23 -13.45 -8.87 -1.54
C VAL A 23 -12.33 -9.37 -0.63
N LEU A 24 -11.14 -9.56 -1.21
CA LEU A 24 -9.91 -9.81 -0.46
C LEU A 24 -9.12 -8.51 -0.30
N ASP A 25 -8.72 -8.18 0.92
CA ASP A 25 -7.73 -7.15 1.24
C ASP A 25 -6.37 -7.84 1.52
N LEU A 26 -5.47 -7.75 0.53
CA LEU A 26 -4.17 -8.41 0.50
C LEU A 26 -3.13 -7.53 1.21
N GLY A 27 -2.67 -7.97 2.38
CA GLY A 27 -1.83 -7.15 3.26
C GLY A 27 -2.66 -6.15 4.05
N CYS A 28 -3.73 -6.61 4.70
CA CYS A 28 -4.75 -5.76 5.30
C CYS A 28 -4.26 -4.91 6.48
N GLY A 29 -3.09 -5.22 7.06
CA GLY A 29 -2.56 -4.55 8.23
C GLY A 29 -3.57 -4.53 9.39
N PRO A 30 -3.83 -3.36 10.02
CA PRO A 30 -4.76 -3.26 11.14
C PRO A 30 -6.25 -3.27 10.71
N GLY A 31 -6.56 -3.61 9.45
CA GLY A 31 -7.93 -3.86 8.99
C GLY A 31 -8.81 -2.63 8.78
N THR A 32 -8.27 -1.41 8.87
CA THR A 32 -9.08 -0.17 8.81
C THR A 32 -9.77 0.02 7.47
N ILE A 33 -9.08 -0.26 6.36
CA ILE A 33 -9.68 -0.21 5.02
C ILE A 33 -10.60 -1.42 4.80
N SER A 34 -10.24 -2.61 5.31
CA SER A 34 -11.05 -3.82 5.16
C SER A 34 -12.44 -3.68 5.77
N VAL A 35 -12.55 -2.99 6.92
CA VAL A 35 -13.83 -2.66 7.56
C VAL A 35 -14.68 -1.73 6.69
N ASP A 36 -14.07 -0.70 6.08
CA ASP A 36 -14.78 0.20 5.16
C ASP A 36 -15.25 -0.53 3.90
N ILE A 37 -14.41 -1.40 3.33
CA ILE A 37 -14.75 -2.26 2.20
C ILE A 37 -15.95 -3.14 2.56
N ALA A 38 -15.90 -3.82 3.70
CA ALA A 38 -16.97 -4.72 4.14
C ALA A 38 -18.32 -4.00 4.31
N ARG A 39 -18.32 -2.77 4.85
CA ARG A 39 -19.52 -1.92 4.90
C ARG A 39 -20.08 -1.62 3.52
N LEU A 40 -19.21 -1.28 2.56
CA LEU A 40 -19.63 -0.91 1.21
C LEU A 40 -20.22 -2.11 0.45
N VAL A 41 -19.63 -3.30 0.59
CA VAL A 41 -20.04 -4.48 -0.19
C VAL A 41 -21.18 -5.30 0.43
N ALA A 42 -21.72 -4.90 1.59
CA ALA A 42 -22.82 -5.60 2.24
C ALA A 42 -24.03 -5.80 1.28
N PRO A 43 -24.66 -6.99 1.26
CA PRO A 43 -24.47 -8.14 2.15
C PRO A 43 -23.36 -9.12 1.71
N GLY A 44 -22.46 -8.70 0.81
CA GLY A 44 -21.23 -9.40 0.47
C GLY A 44 -20.21 -9.40 1.62
N LYS A 45 -19.00 -9.88 1.36
CA LYS A 45 -18.03 -10.23 2.40
C LYS A 45 -16.64 -9.62 2.13
N GLY A 46 -16.04 -9.06 3.18
CA GLY A 46 -14.62 -8.74 3.22
C GLY A 46 -13.79 -9.89 3.81
N THR A 47 -12.61 -10.12 3.28
CA THR A 47 -11.58 -10.99 3.89
C THR A 47 -10.27 -10.23 3.91
N GLY A 48 -9.63 -10.07 5.06
CA GLY A 48 -8.28 -9.51 5.16
C GLY A 48 -7.24 -10.60 5.43
N ILE A 49 -6.09 -10.52 4.76
CA ILE A 49 -4.94 -11.38 5.06
C ILE A 49 -3.70 -10.54 5.34
N ASP A 50 -2.95 -10.91 6.38
CA ASP A 50 -1.66 -10.30 6.71
C ASP A 50 -0.73 -11.36 7.30
N TYR A 51 0.58 -11.25 7.06
CA TYR A 51 1.56 -12.19 7.59
C TYR A 51 1.81 -11.97 9.10
N SER A 52 1.53 -10.76 9.59
CA SER A 52 1.77 -10.38 10.98
C SER A 52 0.57 -10.72 11.86
N GLU A 53 0.77 -11.65 12.80
CA GLU A 53 -0.25 -12.00 13.80
C GLU A 53 -0.74 -10.77 14.59
N SER A 54 0.16 -9.86 14.96
CA SER A 54 -0.22 -8.66 15.69
C SER A 54 -1.12 -7.73 14.89
N GLN A 55 -0.93 -7.65 13.57
CA GLN A 55 -1.79 -6.86 12.68
C GLN A 55 -3.17 -7.49 12.58
N VAL A 56 -3.25 -8.81 12.41
CA VAL A 56 -4.52 -9.55 12.36
C VAL A 56 -5.30 -9.42 13.67
N VAL A 57 -4.63 -9.50 14.83
CA VAL A 57 -5.28 -9.27 16.13
C VAL A 57 -5.87 -7.86 16.21
N GLN A 58 -5.14 -6.84 15.77
CA GLN A 58 -5.65 -5.46 15.72
C GLN A 58 -6.82 -5.32 14.75
N ALA A 59 -6.75 -5.97 13.59
CA ALA A 59 -7.81 -5.94 12.57
C ALA A 59 -9.13 -6.53 13.07
N ARG A 60 -9.08 -7.68 13.75
CA ARG A 60 -10.25 -8.30 14.38
C ARG A 60 -10.87 -7.39 15.43
N LYS A 61 -10.04 -6.83 16.32
CA LYS A 61 -10.49 -5.86 17.33
C LYS A 61 -11.13 -4.64 16.69
N HIS A 62 -10.55 -4.11 15.61
CA HIS A 62 -11.08 -2.95 14.91
C HIS A 62 -12.46 -3.24 14.31
N ALA A 63 -12.67 -4.40 13.69
CA ALA A 63 -13.97 -4.80 13.16
C ALA A 63 -15.04 -4.98 14.26
N GLU A 64 -14.66 -5.58 15.39
CA GLU A 64 -15.53 -5.71 16.57
C GLU A 64 -15.95 -4.34 17.12
N GLU A 65 -14.99 -3.44 17.36
CA GLU A 65 -15.25 -2.07 17.81
C GLU A 65 -16.10 -1.27 16.81
N ALA A 66 -15.96 -1.57 15.52
CA ALA A 66 -16.71 -0.94 14.44
C ALA A 66 -18.11 -1.55 14.21
N GLY A 67 -18.45 -2.65 14.89
CA GLY A 67 -19.73 -3.36 14.75
C GLY A 67 -19.93 -4.01 13.37
N VAL A 68 -18.86 -4.37 12.67
CA VAL A 68 -18.91 -4.93 11.31
C VAL A 68 -18.63 -6.43 11.36
N SER A 69 -19.64 -7.24 11.02
CA SER A 69 -19.58 -8.70 11.15
C SER A 69 -19.38 -9.46 9.83
N ASN A 70 -19.46 -8.78 8.68
CA ASN A 70 -19.26 -9.37 7.36
C ASN A 70 -17.79 -9.25 6.88
N VAL A 71 -16.84 -9.24 7.81
CA VAL A 71 -15.39 -9.23 7.53
C VAL A 71 -14.67 -10.23 8.40
N ASP A 72 -13.81 -11.06 7.79
CA ASP A 72 -12.94 -12.00 8.48
C ASP A 72 -11.47 -11.67 8.25
N PHE A 73 -10.60 -11.99 9.21
CA PHE A 73 -9.16 -11.78 9.10
C PHE A 73 -8.37 -13.05 9.37
N GLN A 74 -7.39 -13.31 8.50
CA GLN A 74 -6.55 -14.50 8.55
C GLN A 74 -5.07 -14.14 8.56
N ILE A 75 -4.29 -14.93 9.30
CA ILE A 75 -2.84 -14.87 9.24
C ILE A 75 -2.41 -15.71 8.04
N GLY A 76 -1.63 -15.14 7.13
CA GLY A 76 -1.15 -15.88 5.97
C GLY A 76 -0.25 -15.09 5.05
N SER A 77 0.39 -15.82 4.13
CA SER A 77 1.33 -15.25 3.16
C SER A 77 0.60 -14.84 1.89
N CYS A 78 0.95 -13.67 1.34
CA CYS A 78 0.47 -13.25 0.02
C CYS A 78 1.02 -14.12 -1.13
N TYR A 79 2.04 -14.94 -0.88
CA TYR A 79 2.61 -15.87 -1.86
C TYR A 79 1.88 -17.20 -1.94
N GLU A 80 1.06 -17.54 -0.95
CA GLU A 80 0.32 -18.80 -0.87
C GLU A 80 -0.99 -18.56 -0.14
N LEU A 81 -2.02 -18.17 -0.90
CA LEU A 81 -3.30 -17.78 -0.33
C LEU A 81 -4.15 -19.02 -0.06
N PRO A 82 -4.67 -19.22 1.17
CA PRO A 82 -5.44 -20.41 1.57
C PRO A 82 -6.90 -20.39 1.07
N PHE A 83 -7.10 -19.89 -0.16
CA PHE A 83 -8.40 -19.77 -0.80
C PHE A 83 -8.44 -20.59 -2.08
N THR A 84 -9.62 -21.07 -2.45
CA THR A 84 -9.82 -21.71 -3.75
C THR A 84 -9.58 -20.70 -4.86
N GLU A 85 -9.18 -21.19 -6.04
CA GLU A 85 -9.14 -20.35 -7.23
C GLU A 85 -10.50 -19.71 -7.50
N GLN A 86 -10.50 -18.54 -8.15
CA GLN A 86 -11.72 -17.84 -8.56
C GLN A 86 -12.73 -17.62 -7.43
N SER A 87 -12.25 -17.25 -6.24
CA SER A 87 -13.08 -17.05 -5.04
C SER A 87 -13.49 -15.60 -4.82
N PHE A 88 -12.78 -14.62 -5.38
CA PHE A 88 -13.03 -13.19 -5.12
C PHE A 88 -13.48 -12.43 -6.36
N ASP A 89 -14.49 -11.58 -6.20
CA ASP A 89 -14.89 -10.61 -7.23
C ASP A 89 -13.87 -9.49 -7.32
N ARG A 90 -13.30 -9.08 -6.18
CA ARG A 90 -12.35 -7.97 -6.08
C ARG A 90 -11.20 -8.31 -5.16
N ILE A 91 -10.01 -7.85 -5.51
CA ILE A 91 -8.85 -7.86 -4.61
C ILE A 91 -8.36 -6.42 -4.46
N PHE A 92 -8.16 -5.98 -3.24
CA PHE A 92 -7.58 -4.69 -2.90
C PHE A 92 -6.22 -4.92 -2.24
N CYS A 93 -5.26 -4.05 -2.53
CA CYS A 93 -3.91 -4.09 -1.97
C CYS A 93 -3.39 -2.66 -1.85
N HIS A 94 -2.94 -2.26 -0.66
CA HIS A 94 -2.37 -0.93 -0.46
C HIS A 94 -1.13 -0.99 0.41
N ALA A 95 -0.02 -0.46 -0.10
CA ALA A 95 1.27 -0.37 0.60
C ALA A 95 1.84 -1.74 1.03
N LEU A 96 1.74 -2.75 0.14
CA LEU A 96 2.31 -4.09 0.34
C LEU A 96 3.50 -4.36 -0.58
N MET A 97 3.40 -4.01 -1.86
CA MET A 97 4.37 -4.44 -2.88
C MET A 97 5.80 -3.99 -2.55
N GLU A 98 5.95 -2.80 -1.94
CA GLU A 98 7.24 -2.24 -1.52
C GLU A 98 7.95 -3.06 -0.43
N HIS A 99 7.29 -4.05 0.17
CA HIS A 99 7.82 -4.94 1.20
C HIS A 99 8.12 -6.35 0.68
N LEU A 100 7.81 -6.65 -0.59
CA LEU A 100 7.91 -7.99 -1.16
C LEU A 100 9.21 -8.19 -1.94
N ALA A 101 9.82 -9.35 -1.73
CA ALA A 101 10.97 -9.80 -2.51
C ALA A 101 10.57 -10.22 -3.94
N ASP A 102 9.37 -10.78 -4.13
CA ASP A 102 8.84 -11.17 -5.44
C ASP A 102 7.39 -10.65 -5.64
N PRO A 103 7.20 -9.35 -5.94
CA PRO A 103 5.88 -8.77 -6.15
C PRO A 103 5.07 -9.49 -7.25
N VAL A 104 5.74 -10.02 -8.28
CA VAL A 104 5.07 -10.73 -9.38
C VAL A 104 4.45 -12.03 -8.90
N ALA A 105 5.13 -12.80 -8.05
CA ALA A 105 4.58 -14.02 -7.47
C ALA A 105 3.32 -13.74 -6.65
N ALA A 106 3.31 -12.70 -5.81
CA ALA A 106 2.14 -12.32 -5.03
C ALA A 106 0.97 -11.84 -5.90
N LEU A 107 1.26 -11.04 -6.94
CA LEU A 107 0.24 -10.60 -7.89
C LEU A 107 -0.33 -11.76 -8.73
N ARG A 108 0.49 -12.75 -9.07
CA ARG A 108 0.05 -13.97 -9.78
C ARG A 108 -0.84 -14.84 -8.90
N GLU A 109 -0.51 -14.99 -7.62
CA GLU A 109 -1.36 -15.69 -6.67
C GLU A 109 -2.72 -14.97 -6.51
N ALA A 110 -2.71 -13.65 -6.39
CA ALA A 110 -3.94 -12.84 -6.40
C ALA A 110 -4.74 -13.01 -7.71
N PHE A 111 -4.07 -13.04 -8.86
CA PHE A 111 -4.70 -13.29 -10.16
C PHE A 111 -5.43 -14.64 -10.19
N HIS A 112 -4.85 -15.71 -9.64
CA HIS A 112 -5.53 -17.01 -9.58
C HIS A 112 -6.76 -17.01 -8.66
N LYS A 113 -6.77 -16.23 -7.57
CA LYS A 113 -7.92 -16.13 -6.67
C LYS A 113 -9.03 -15.23 -7.18
N LEU A 114 -8.76 -14.36 -8.15
CA LEU A 114 -9.81 -13.58 -8.82
C LEU A 114 -10.71 -14.47 -9.68
N LYS A 115 -12.03 -14.26 -9.57
CA LYS A 115 -13.04 -14.73 -10.51
C LYS A 115 -12.75 -14.15 -11.91
N MET A 116 -13.31 -14.79 -12.95
CA MET A 116 -13.36 -14.18 -14.28
C MET A 116 -14.10 -12.83 -14.21
N ASP A 117 -13.64 -11.85 -14.98
CA ASP A 117 -14.06 -10.45 -14.89
C ASP A 117 -13.80 -9.75 -13.54
N GLY A 118 -13.11 -10.44 -12.62
CA GLY A 118 -12.68 -9.89 -11.34
C GLY A 118 -11.63 -8.79 -11.52
N MET A 119 -11.53 -7.90 -10.54
CA MET A 119 -10.61 -6.76 -10.60
C MET A 119 -9.69 -6.68 -9.39
N LEU A 120 -8.45 -6.30 -9.63
CA LEU A 120 -7.44 -5.99 -8.63
C LEU A 120 -7.17 -4.49 -8.59
N GLY A 121 -7.29 -3.88 -7.42
CA GLY A 121 -6.83 -2.54 -7.13
C GLY A 121 -5.55 -2.60 -6.30
N VAL A 122 -4.43 -2.10 -6.82
CA VAL A 122 -3.15 -2.05 -6.09
C VAL A 122 -2.63 -0.61 -6.03
N CYS A 123 -2.09 -0.20 -4.89
CA CYS A 123 -1.48 1.12 -4.72
C CYS A 123 -0.19 1.01 -3.90
N SER A 124 0.90 1.57 -4.42
CA SER A 124 2.23 1.55 -3.81
C SER A 124 2.95 2.88 -3.96
N PRO A 125 3.91 3.18 -3.08
CA PRO A 125 4.66 4.43 -3.12
C PRO A 125 5.65 4.45 -4.28
N ASP A 126 6.02 5.66 -4.69
CA ASP A 126 7.17 5.88 -5.56
C ASP A 126 8.05 7.03 -5.04
N SER A 127 9.26 6.70 -4.57
CA SER A 127 10.19 7.70 -4.02
C SER A 127 10.83 8.59 -5.07
N ASP A 128 10.89 8.17 -6.33
CA ASP A 128 11.41 9.03 -7.39
C ASP A 128 10.40 10.12 -7.77
N GLY A 129 9.13 9.94 -7.40
CA GLY A 129 8.08 10.93 -7.55
C GLY A 129 7.95 11.91 -6.38
N TRP A 130 8.71 11.80 -5.29
CA TRP A 130 8.50 12.67 -4.11
C TRP A 130 8.71 14.15 -4.43
N LEU A 131 7.79 14.99 -3.94
CA LEU A 131 7.91 16.46 -4.04
C LEU A 131 8.32 17.02 -2.68
N LEU A 132 9.45 17.73 -2.65
CA LEU A 132 9.99 18.36 -1.44
C LEU A 132 10.27 19.84 -1.68
N SER A 133 9.93 20.68 -0.69
CA SER A 133 10.27 22.11 -0.67
C SER A 133 10.82 22.49 0.70
N PRO A 134 11.74 23.48 0.81
CA PRO A 134 12.52 24.01 -0.31
C PRO A 134 13.48 22.93 -0.86
N PRO A 135 13.61 22.80 -2.20
CA PRO A 135 14.50 21.80 -2.78
C PRO A 135 15.97 22.18 -2.55
N SER A 136 16.81 21.18 -2.31
CA SER A 136 18.27 21.32 -2.24
C SER A 136 18.94 20.01 -2.62
N ALA A 137 20.17 20.10 -3.16
CA ALA A 137 20.95 18.92 -3.54
C ALA A 137 21.23 18.01 -2.33
N GLU A 138 21.41 18.59 -1.14
CA GLU A 138 21.58 17.83 0.11
C GLU A 138 20.32 17.04 0.48
N LEU A 139 19.14 17.63 0.29
CA LEU A 139 17.86 16.99 0.58
C LEU A 139 17.59 15.86 -0.40
N GLU A 140 17.78 16.10 -1.70
CA GLU A 140 17.69 15.07 -2.74
C GLU A 140 18.63 13.89 -2.46
N GLY A 141 19.88 14.19 -2.06
CA GLY A 141 20.84 13.15 -1.66
C GLY A 141 20.39 12.37 -0.42
N ALA A 142 19.77 13.02 0.57
CA ALA A 142 19.26 12.34 1.76
C ALA A 142 18.06 11.42 1.46
N VAL A 143 17.14 11.87 0.61
CA VAL A 143 16.00 11.06 0.15
C VAL A 143 16.48 9.85 -0.66
N THR A 144 17.44 10.06 -1.57
CA THR A 144 18.03 8.99 -2.38
C THR A 144 18.71 7.93 -1.49
N ALA A 145 19.52 8.38 -0.52
CA ALA A 145 20.18 7.48 0.43
C ALA A 145 19.15 6.65 1.24
N TYR A 146 18.00 7.24 1.57
CA TYR A 146 16.94 6.53 2.26
C TYR A 146 16.28 5.47 1.37
N ALA A 147 15.95 5.80 0.12
CA ALA A 147 15.39 4.86 -0.84
C ALA A 147 16.34 3.67 -1.10
N ASP A 148 17.64 3.95 -1.26
CA ASP A 148 18.66 2.93 -1.48
C ASP A 148 18.86 2.04 -0.25
N LEU A 149 18.78 2.62 0.95
CA LEU A 149 18.81 1.85 2.20
C LEU A 149 17.64 0.88 2.30
N GLN A 150 16.43 1.33 1.94
CA GLN A 150 15.25 0.47 1.93
C GLN A 150 15.38 -0.65 0.91
N GLN A 151 15.98 -0.35 -0.25
CA GLN A 151 16.30 -1.35 -1.27
C GLN A 151 17.29 -2.40 -0.77
N ALA A 152 18.36 -1.98 -0.10
CA ALA A 152 19.34 -2.88 0.49
C ALA A 152 18.76 -3.81 1.58
N ASN A 153 17.67 -3.40 2.23
CA ASN A 153 16.95 -4.21 3.22
C ASN A 153 15.87 -5.12 2.60
N GLY A 154 15.79 -5.21 1.26
CA GLY A 154 14.83 -6.07 0.55
C GLY A 154 13.47 -5.42 0.28
N GLY A 155 13.30 -4.14 0.60
CA GLY A 155 12.12 -3.37 0.19
C GLY A 155 12.33 -2.69 -1.17
N ASN A 156 11.31 -2.00 -1.69
CA ASN A 156 11.46 -1.15 -2.87
C ASN A 156 10.50 0.04 -2.82
N LEU A 157 11.01 1.21 -2.42
CA LEU A 157 10.22 2.44 -2.39
C LEU A 157 9.98 3.06 -3.77
N ARG A 158 10.58 2.53 -4.84
CA ARG A 158 10.42 2.97 -6.23
C ARG A 158 9.51 2.03 -7.03
N ILE A 159 8.71 1.22 -6.34
CA ILE A 159 7.93 0.15 -6.99
C ILE A 159 6.68 0.66 -7.69
N GLY A 160 6.14 1.82 -7.27
CA GLY A 160 4.91 2.38 -7.82
C GLY A 160 4.93 2.52 -9.35
N LYS A 161 5.97 3.10 -9.94
CA LYS A 161 6.13 3.22 -11.40
C LYS A 161 6.22 1.88 -12.13
N ASN A 162 6.55 0.80 -11.43
CA ASN A 162 6.65 -0.54 -12.00
C ASN A 162 5.34 -1.33 -11.95
N LEU A 163 4.26 -0.83 -11.33
CA LEU A 163 3.01 -1.58 -11.19
C LEU A 163 2.47 -2.09 -12.54
N GLY A 164 2.58 -1.30 -13.61
CA GLY A 164 2.14 -1.73 -14.95
C GLY A 164 2.84 -2.99 -15.44
N VAL A 165 4.17 -3.01 -15.41
CA VAL A 165 4.95 -4.18 -15.86
C VAL A 165 4.77 -5.38 -14.93
N LEU A 166 4.72 -5.15 -13.61
CA LEU A 166 4.50 -6.22 -12.63
C LEU A 166 3.14 -6.91 -12.82
N LEU A 167 2.10 -6.15 -13.14
CA LEU A 167 0.77 -6.69 -13.42
C LEU A 167 0.73 -7.46 -14.75
N GLN A 168 1.42 -6.97 -15.78
CA GLN A 168 1.56 -7.70 -17.04
C GLN A 168 2.25 -9.06 -16.84
N ASP A 169 3.36 -9.08 -16.10
CA ASP A 169 4.11 -10.30 -15.79
C ASP A 169 3.32 -11.27 -14.89
N ALA A 170 2.34 -10.77 -14.15
CA ALA A 170 1.40 -11.56 -13.36
C ALA A 170 0.20 -12.11 -14.17
N GLY A 171 0.01 -11.68 -15.43
CA GLY A 171 -1.02 -12.17 -16.34
C GLY A 171 -2.17 -11.19 -16.62
N PHE A 172 -2.17 -9.99 -16.04
CA PHE A 172 -3.19 -8.99 -16.33
C PHE A 172 -2.95 -8.31 -17.68
N THR A 173 -4.02 -8.08 -18.45
CA THR A 173 -3.95 -7.48 -19.79
C THR A 173 -4.69 -6.15 -19.90
N GLU A 174 -5.76 -5.96 -19.11
CA GLU A 174 -6.48 -4.69 -19.00
C GLU A 174 -6.04 -3.97 -17.72
N ILE A 175 -5.14 -2.97 -17.86
CA ILE A 175 -4.51 -2.26 -16.73
C ILE A 175 -4.69 -0.75 -16.90
N HIS A 176 -5.24 -0.09 -15.88
CA HIS A 176 -5.38 1.36 -15.81
C HIS A 176 -4.54 1.92 -14.67
N LEU A 177 -3.57 2.77 -14.99
CA LEU A 177 -2.66 3.41 -14.03
C LEU A 177 -3.12 4.82 -13.69
N ALA A 178 -2.88 5.24 -12.45
CA ALA A 178 -3.04 6.61 -11.98
C ALA A 178 -1.96 6.93 -10.94
N ALA A 179 -1.69 8.22 -10.73
CA ALA A 179 -0.81 8.68 -9.67
C ALA A 179 -1.48 9.82 -8.89
N ARG A 180 -1.25 9.86 -7.58
CA ARG A 180 -1.71 10.94 -6.70
C ARG A 180 -0.60 11.32 -5.72
N TYR A 181 -0.74 12.51 -5.14
CA TYR A 181 0.13 13.00 -4.09
C TYR A 181 -0.60 13.10 -2.77
N GLU A 182 0.06 12.68 -1.70
CA GLU A 182 -0.39 12.89 -0.32
C GLU A 182 0.57 13.86 0.37
N CYS A 183 0.05 15.04 0.70
CA CYS A 183 0.81 16.05 1.44
C CYS A 183 0.77 15.78 2.94
N TYR A 184 1.93 15.74 3.58
CA TYR A 184 2.01 15.52 5.02
C TYR A 184 1.79 16.85 5.76
N PRO A 185 0.89 16.90 6.76
CA PRO A 185 0.61 18.13 7.50
C PRO A 185 1.72 18.52 8.48
N SER A 186 2.57 17.55 8.88
CA SER A 186 3.71 17.79 9.77
C SER A 186 4.97 17.19 9.15
N LEU A 187 5.92 18.06 8.84
CA LEU A 187 7.23 17.64 8.33
C LEU A 187 8.13 17.08 9.42
N GLU A 188 7.98 17.55 10.66
CA GLU A 188 8.79 17.08 11.78
C GLU A 188 8.68 15.56 11.97
N PHE A 189 7.47 15.02 11.87
CA PHE A 189 7.26 13.57 11.98
C PHE A 189 8.00 12.79 10.88
N ILE A 190 7.78 13.16 9.62
CA ILE A 190 8.38 12.41 8.49
C ILE A 190 9.89 12.65 8.42
N GLY A 191 10.35 13.88 8.65
CA GLY A 191 11.76 14.22 8.69
C GLY A 191 12.52 13.46 9.76
N GLU A 192 11.97 13.38 10.98
CA GLU A 192 12.57 12.59 12.06
C GLU A 192 12.53 11.09 11.76
N TYR A 193 11.42 10.59 11.23
CA TYR A 193 11.29 9.18 10.84
C TYR A 193 12.39 8.76 9.84
N LEU A 194 12.54 9.53 8.75
CA LEU A 194 13.56 9.27 7.72
C LEU A 194 14.97 9.43 8.29
N ALA A 195 15.20 10.47 9.10
CA ALA A 195 16.49 10.74 9.72
C ALA A 195 16.95 9.59 10.63
N LEU A 196 16.06 9.06 11.46
CA LEU A 196 16.37 7.95 12.37
C LEU A 196 16.79 6.68 11.62
N GLN A 197 16.18 6.36 10.48
CA GLN A 197 16.58 5.19 9.69
C GLN A 197 17.98 5.35 9.11
N LEU A 198 18.28 6.54 8.59
CA LEU A 198 19.60 6.88 8.05
C LEU A 198 20.68 6.91 9.14
N GLU A 199 20.38 7.49 10.29
CA GLU A 199 21.29 7.60 11.44
C GLU A 199 21.70 6.22 11.98
N LYS A 200 20.75 5.30 12.10
CA LYS A 200 21.02 3.89 12.49
C LYS A 200 22.00 3.17 11.57
N LYS A 201 22.20 3.69 10.35
CA LYS A 201 23.07 3.12 9.32
C LYS A 201 24.31 3.98 9.05
N GLY A 202 24.57 4.98 9.90
CA GLY A 202 25.76 5.82 9.84
C GLY A 202 25.67 7.02 8.90
N PHE A 203 24.51 7.30 8.32
CA PHE A 203 24.30 8.44 7.40
C PHE A 203 23.98 9.75 8.17
N SER A 204 24.79 10.11 9.16
CA SER A 204 24.52 11.24 10.08
C SER A 204 24.35 12.60 9.37
N ARG A 205 25.07 12.84 8.26
CA ARG A 205 24.91 14.06 7.46
C ARG A 205 23.52 14.14 6.83
N HIS A 206 23.05 13.07 6.21
CA HIS A 206 21.72 13.02 5.60
C HIS A 206 20.61 13.12 6.65
N ALA A 207 20.77 12.45 7.81
CA ALA A 207 19.85 12.59 8.94
C ALA A 207 19.74 14.04 9.42
N THR A 208 20.88 14.75 9.54
CA THR A 208 20.90 16.16 9.91
C THR A 208 20.21 17.05 8.87
N THR A 209 20.40 16.77 7.58
CA THR A 209 19.72 17.48 6.49
C THR A 209 18.20 17.35 6.61
N LEU A 210 17.68 16.13 6.80
CA LEU A 210 16.23 15.89 6.92
C LEU A 210 15.64 16.61 8.15
N ARG A 211 16.30 16.54 9.30
CA ARG A 211 15.85 17.24 10.52
C ARG A 211 15.86 18.76 10.37
N ARG A 212 16.78 19.31 9.59
CA ARG A 212 16.82 20.76 9.28
C ARG A 212 15.68 21.14 8.34
N TRP A 213 15.54 20.43 7.24
CA TRP A 213 14.47 20.65 6.25
C TRP A 213 13.09 20.55 6.89
N ALA A 214 12.88 19.60 7.79
CA ALA A 214 11.61 19.40 8.47
C ALA A 214 11.17 20.56 9.39
N LYS A 215 12.08 21.49 9.71
CA LYS A 215 11.82 22.69 10.50
C LYS A 215 11.66 23.95 9.65
N ASP A 216 11.79 23.83 8.32
CA ASP A 216 11.63 24.97 7.43
C ASP A 216 10.15 25.40 7.39
N PRO A 217 9.83 26.67 7.69
CA PRO A 217 8.44 27.15 7.71
C PRO A 217 7.79 27.19 6.32
N SER A 218 8.59 27.18 5.25
CA SER A 218 8.13 27.05 3.86
C SER A 218 8.16 25.61 3.34
N GLY A 219 8.45 24.66 4.23
CA GLY A 219 8.66 23.28 3.89
C GLY A 219 7.40 22.60 3.36
N MET A 220 7.58 21.62 2.48
CA MET A 220 6.51 20.67 2.12
C MET A 220 7.07 19.29 1.82
N PHE A 221 6.25 18.26 2.04
CA PHE A 221 6.49 16.90 1.60
C PHE A 221 5.22 16.34 1.00
N ALA A 222 5.29 15.94 -0.28
CA ALA A 222 4.22 15.23 -0.95
C ALA A 222 4.72 13.85 -1.39
N GLN A 223 4.16 12.81 -0.79
CA GLN A 223 4.45 11.42 -1.14
C GLN A 223 3.68 11.05 -2.41
N ALA A 224 4.37 10.53 -3.41
CA ALA A 224 3.75 9.97 -4.59
C ALA A 224 3.21 8.56 -4.30
N TRP A 225 1.97 8.34 -4.70
CA TRP A 225 1.28 7.06 -4.69
C TRP A 225 0.87 6.73 -6.12
N VAL A 226 1.35 5.60 -6.63
CA VAL A 226 0.91 5.06 -7.93
C VAL A 226 -0.09 3.96 -7.65
N SER A 227 -1.23 4.02 -8.31
CA SER A 227 -2.28 3.02 -8.23
C SER A 227 -2.55 2.40 -9.60
N ALA A 228 -2.94 1.13 -9.60
CA ALA A 228 -3.40 0.43 -10.77
C ALA A 228 -4.74 -0.26 -10.48
N VAL A 229 -5.65 -0.22 -11.45
CA VAL A 229 -6.82 -1.11 -11.49
C VAL A 229 -6.63 -2.05 -12.67
N ALA A 230 -6.61 -3.34 -12.39
CA ALA A 230 -6.39 -4.38 -13.39
C ALA A 230 -7.55 -5.38 -13.41
N LYS A 231 -8.00 -5.77 -14.60
CA LYS A 231 -9.08 -6.75 -14.79
C LYS A 231 -8.53 -8.10 -15.22
N LYS A 232 -9.05 -9.18 -14.65
CA LYS A 232 -8.83 -10.55 -15.11
C LYS A 232 -9.81 -10.87 -16.24
N SER A 233 -9.31 -10.79 -17.47
CA SER A 233 -10.13 -10.99 -18.67
C SER A 233 -9.99 -12.39 -19.28
N GLN A 234 -8.96 -13.16 -18.89
CA GLN A 234 -8.68 -14.53 -19.34
C GLN A 234 -8.12 -15.35 -18.17
#